data_AF-A0A4R1NN03-F1
#
_entry.id   AF-A0A4R1NN03-F1
#
_cell.length_a   1.000
_cell.length_b   1.000
_cell.length_c   1.000
_cell.angle_alpha   90.00
_cell.angle_beta   90.00
_cell.angle_gamma   90.00
#
_symmetry.space_group_name_H-M   'P 1'
#
loop_
_entity.id
_entity.type
_entity.pdbx_description
1 polymer ?
#
loop_
_entity_poly.entity_id
_entity_poly.type
_entity_poly.pdbx_seq_one_letter_code
_entity_poly.pdbx_strand_id
1 'polypeptide(L)' 'MKDLTLGAIIFFPALIWVILLGFFIWLLVRVAYRDIIFNGYFWHPNLIDLGVLFLCIYLSHKVIISLEILL' A
#
# COMPACT_ATOMS: atom_id res chain seq x y z
N MET A 1 13.77 -2.19 28.20
CA MET A 1 13.58 -2.90 26.90
C MET A 1 12.22 -3.61 26.78
N LYS A 2 11.17 -3.17 27.52
CA LYS A 2 9.81 -3.73 27.39
C LYS A 2 8.91 -2.85 26.51
N ASP A 3 9.24 -1.57 26.42
CA ASP A 3 8.50 -0.57 25.64
C ASP A 3 8.67 -0.74 24.13
N LEU A 4 9.87 -1.16 23.69
CA LEU A 4 10.16 -1.44 22.28
C LEU A 4 9.42 -2.68 21.78
N THR A 5 9.27 -3.69 22.63
CA THR A 5 8.55 -4.94 22.31
C THR A 5 7.04 -4.71 22.28
N LEU A 6 6.49 -3.94 23.22
CA LEU A 6 5.06 -3.55 23.20
C LEU A 6 4.70 -2.69 21.99
N GLY A 7 5.51 -1.66 21.69
CA GLY A 7 5.32 -0.84 20.50
C GLY A 7 5.39 -1.68 19.22
N ALA A 8 6.39 -2.56 19.09
CA ALA A 8 6.48 -3.45 17.93
C ALA A 8 5.25 -4.34 17.77
N ILE A 9 4.75 -4.92 18.86
CA ILE A 9 3.56 -5.79 18.84
C ILE A 9 2.28 -5.04 18.50
N ILE A 10 2.19 -3.74 18.79
CA ILE A 10 1.00 -2.92 18.47
C ILE A 10 1.08 -2.38 17.04
N PHE A 11 2.26 -1.93 16.60
CA PHE A 11 2.45 -1.35 15.26
C PHE A 11 2.57 -2.41 14.16
N PHE A 12 3.18 -3.58 14.41
CA PHE A 12 3.33 -4.63 13.39
C PHE A 12 1.98 -5.15 12.85
N PRO A 13 0.99 -5.49 13.69
CA PRO A 13 -0.30 -5.97 13.21
C PRO A 13 -0.98 -4.93 12.32
N ALA A 14 -1.05 -3.67 12.76
CA ALA A 14 -1.67 -2.59 12.00
C ALA A 14 -0.94 -2.34 10.67
N LEU A 15 0.39 -2.34 10.67
CA LEU A 15 1.19 -2.16 9.46
C LEU A 15 0.93 -3.28 8.43
N ILE A 16 0.81 -4.53 8.87
CA ILE A 16 0.49 -5.67 8.01
C ILE A 16 -0.87 -5.45 7.33
N TRP A 17 -1.88 -5.00 8.08
CA TRP A 17 -3.20 -4.70 7.51
C TRP A 17 -3.14 -3.58 6.46
N VAL A 18 -2.36 -2.52 6.72
CA VAL A 18 -2.17 -1.42 5.76
C VAL A 18 -1.54 -1.90 4.46
N ILE A 19 -0.46 -2.69 4.55
CA ILE A 19 0.25 -3.19 3.37
C ILE A 19 -0.62 -4.15 2.59
N LEU A 20 -1.34 -5.05 3.27
CA LEU A 20 -2.20 -6.05 2.65
C LEU A 20 -3.37 -5.39 1.93
N LEU A 21 -4.04 -4.42 2.56
CA LEU A 21 -5.13 -3.65 1.96
C LEU A 21 -4.63 -2.83 0.74
N GLY A 22 -3.46 -2.17 0.89
CA GLY A 22 -2.82 -1.45 -0.22
C GLY A 22 -2.45 -2.34 -1.39
N PHE A 23 -1.99 -3.56 -1.11
CA PHE A 23 -1.69 -4.56 -2.13
C PHE A 23 -2.94 -5.00 -2.89
N PHE A 24 -4.06 -5.25 -2.20
CA PHE A 24 -5.33 -5.59 -2.85
C PHE A 24 -5.87 -4.45 -3.72
N ILE A 25 -5.84 -3.21 -3.23
CA ILE A 25 -6.23 -2.03 -4.02
C ILE A 25 -5.36 -1.94 -5.27
N TRP A 26 -4.05 -2.07 -5.11
CA TRP A 26 -3.12 -2.02 -6.23
C TRP A 26 -3.39 -3.10 -7.27
N LEU A 27 -3.74 -4.33 -6.89
CA LEU A 27 -4.11 -5.38 -7.86
C LEU A 27 -5.31 -4.96 -8.72
N LEU A 28 -6.32 -4.31 -8.12
CA LEU A 28 -7.49 -3.81 -8.85
C LEU A 28 -7.10 -2.66 -9.80
N VAL A 29 -6.32 -1.70 -9.31
CA VAL A 29 -5.89 -0.55 -10.11
C VAL A 29 -4.96 -0.99 -11.24
N ARG A 30 -4.08 -1.97 -10.99
CA ARG A 30 -3.15 -2.53 -11.97
C ARG A 30 -3.84 -3.08 -13.20
N VAL A 31 -4.98 -3.76 -13.06
CA VAL A 31 -5.73 -4.28 -14.20
C VAL A 31 -6.13 -3.16 -15.18
N ALA A 32 -6.45 -1.96 -14.68
CA ALA A 32 -6.91 -0.86 -15.52
C ALA A 32 -5.77 -0.18 -16.32
N TYR A 33 -4.56 -0.08 -15.76
CA TYR A 33 -3.44 0.61 -16.41
C TYR A 33 -2.41 -0.32 -17.05
N ARG A 34 -2.52 -1.64 -16.85
CA ARG A 34 -1.52 -2.62 -17.32
C ARG A 34 -1.23 -2.47 -18.80
N ASP A 35 -2.26 -2.47 -19.64
CA ASP A 35 -2.08 -2.43 -21.09
C ASP A 35 -1.45 -1.12 -21.57
N ILE A 36 -1.65 -0.02 -20.84
CA ILE A 36 -1.08 1.30 -21.15
C ILE A 36 0.42 1.31 -20.84
N ILE A 37 0.81 0.83 -19.67
CA ILE A 37 2.20 0.88 -19.19
C ILE A 37 3.08 -0.12 -19.93
N PHE A 38 2.52 -1.28 -20.31
CA PHE A 38 3.25 -2.34 -21.02
C PHE A 38 3.22 -2.20 -22.55
N ASN A 39 2.69 -1.09 -23.09
CA ASN A 39 2.64 -0.81 -24.54
C ASN A 39 4.01 -0.48 -25.18
N GLY A 40 5.12 -0.69 -24.47
CA GLY A 40 6.48 -0.46 -24.99
C GLY A 40 6.92 1.02 -25.10
N TYR A 41 6.01 1.98 -24.87
CA TYR A 41 6.32 3.42 -24.90
C TYR A 41 7.04 3.93 -23.64
N PHE A 42 6.89 3.23 -22.50
CA PHE A 42 7.49 3.63 -21.23
C PHE A 42 8.82 2.91 -20.97
N TRP A 43 9.84 3.63 -20.51
CA TRP A 43 11.18 3.10 -20.31
C TRP A 43 11.25 2.03 -19.20
N HIS A 44 10.60 2.26 -18.06
CA HIS A 44 10.62 1.33 -16.91
C HIS A 44 9.20 1.01 -16.39
N PRO A 45 8.47 0.09 -17.06
CA PRO A 45 7.10 -0.29 -16.69
C PRO A 45 6.96 -0.75 -15.23
N ASN A 46 7.95 -1.53 -14.75
CA ASN A 46 7.97 -2.03 -13.38
C ASN A 46 8.16 -0.91 -12.33
N LEU A 47 8.89 0.16 -12.67
CA LEU A 47 9.15 1.26 -11.74
C LEU A 47 7.88 2.09 -11.50
N ILE A 48 7.11 2.34 -12.57
CA ILE A 48 5.82 3.04 -12.46
C ILE A 48 4.87 2.22 -11.61
N ASP A 49 4.82 0.92 -11.86
CA ASP A 49 3.94 0.00 -11.17
C ASP A 49 4.27 -0.16 -9.67
N LEU A 50 5.56 -0.19 -9.30
CA LEU A 50 6.03 -0.06 -7.92
C LEU A 50 5.62 1.28 -7.30
N GLY A 51 5.71 2.38 -8.04
CA GLY A 51 5.26 3.70 -7.58
C GLY A 51 3.77 3.73 -7.25
N VAL A 52 2.93 3.13 -8.10
CA VAL A 52 1.49 3.00 -7.85
C VAL A 52 1.22 2.14 -6.61
N LEU A 53 1.98 1.06 -6.41
CA LEU A 53 1.87 0.23 -5.20
C LEU A 53 2.11 1.07 -3.92
N PHE A 54 3.19 1.86 -3.88
CA PHE A 54 3.46 2.74 -2.74
C PHE A 54 2.37 3.79 -2.52
N LEU A 55 1.80 4.33 -3.61
CA LEU A 55 0.68 5.27 -3.54
C LEU A 55 -0.56 4.61 -2.92
N CYS A 56 -0.88 3.37 -3.32
CA CYS A 56 -1.98 2.58 -2.77
C CYS A 56 -1.78 2.24 -1.28
N ILE A 57 -0.55 1.90 -0.88
CA ILE A 57 -0.21 1.66 0.52
C ILE A 57 -0.40 2.94 1.35
N TYR A 58 0.03 4.09 0.84
CA TYR A 58 -0.17 5.39 1.51
C TYR A 58 -1.66 5.74 1.66
N LEU A 59 -2.46 5.52 0.62
CA LEU A 59 -3.91 5.71 0.67
C LEU A 59 -4.56 4.80 1.72
N SER A 60 -4.15 3.52 1.74
CA SER A 60 -4.66 2.54 2.70
C SER A 60 -4.33 2.94 4.14
N HIS A 61 -3.11 3.44 4.36
CA HIS A 61 -2.69 3.96 5.66
C HIS A 61 -3.57 5.14 6.11
N LYS A 62 -3.84 6.09 5.20
CA LYS A 62 -4.74 7.23 5.48
C LYS A 62 -6.17 6.80 5.81
N VAL A 63 -6.70 5.81 5.09
CA VAL A 63 -8.05 5.27 5.34
C VAL A 63 -8.13 4.60 6.71
N ILE A 64 -7.15 3.76 7.05
CA ILE A 64 -7.12 3.05 8.34
C ILE A 64 -7.01 4.02 9.50
N ILE A 65 -6.10 5.01 9.42
CA ILE A 65 -5.97 6.04 10.47
C ILE A 65 -7.27 6.85 10.61
N SER A 66 -7.90 7.23 9.49
CA SER A 66 -9.17 7.97 9.54
C SER A 66 -10.29 7.16 10.17
N LEU A 67 -10.30 5.84 9.99
CA LEU A 67 -11.28 4.94 10.59
C LEU A 67 -11.04 4.79 12.09
N GLU A 68 -9.77 4.65 12.52
CA GLU A 68 -9.41 4.57 13.95
C GLU A 68 -9.73 5.86 14.71
N ILE A 69 -9.63 7.04 14.08
CA ILE A 69 -9.97 8.31 14.73
C ILE A 69 -11.48 8.48 14.96
N LEU A 70 -12.31 7.82 14.14
CA LEU A 70 -13.77 8.00 14.14
C LEU A 70 -14.49 7.02 15.08
N LEU A 71 -13.80 5.99 15.59
CA LEU A 71 -14.34 4.86 16.36
C LEU A 71 -13.95 4.98 17.84
#